data_AF-A0A2D7XJP4-F1
#
_entry.id   AF-A0A2D7XJP4-F1
#
_cell.length_a   1.000
_cell.length_b   1.000
_cell.length_c   1.000
_cell.angle_alpha   90.00
_cell.angle_beta   90.00
_cell.angle_gamma   90.00
#
_symmetry.space_group_name_H-M   'P 1'
#
loop_
_entity.id
_entity.type
_entity.pdbx_description
1 polymer ?
#
loop_
_entity_poly.entity_id
_entity_poly.type
_entity_poly.pdbx_seq_one_letter_code
_entity_poly.pdbx_strand_id
1 'polypeptide(L)'
;MIEKSLSRPIGFLIVLAMLAPILGIAWLTVAPSEISDSTNDGLMSFLMTTVLPYQFGQTLGLMLGVAVFTILAGVPSAWFVTFFDFPGRRHLQWLLLLPLAMPTYIAAYVFAEFLDKAG
;
A
#
# COMPACT_ATOMS: atom_id res chain seq x y z
N MET A 1 -17.59 25.89 -28.78
CA MET A 1 -17.40 26.02 -27.31
C MET A 1 -18.35 25.13 -26.48
N ILE A 2 -19.17 24.26 -27.09
CA ILE A 2 -20.25 23.50 -26.41
C ILE A 2 -19.86 22.04 -26.06
N GLU A 3 -18.86 21.46 -26.73
CA GLU A 3 -18.50 20.04 -26.57
C GLU A 3 -17.90 19.67 -25.20
N LYS A 4 -17.24 20.61 -24.51
CA LYS A 4 -16.65 20.35 -23.18
C LYS A 4 -17.68 20.29 -22.06
N SER A 5 -18.92 20.71 -22.30
CA SER A 5 -19.98 20.68 -21.27
C SER A 5 -20.60 19.30 -21.11
N LEU A 6 -20.58 18.47 -22.17
CA LEU A 6 -21.24 17.16 -22.18
C LEU A 6 -20.35 16.03 -21.63
N SER A 7 -19.03 16.21 -21.61
CA SER A 7 -18.09 15.25 -21.00
C SER A 7 -18.07 15.30 -19.47
N ARG A 8 -18.47 16.43 -18.87
CA ARG A 8 -18.57 16.63 -17.43
C ARG A 8 -19.62 15.73 -16.75
N PRO A 9 -20.87 15.60 -17.24
CA PRO A 9 -21.85 14.70 -16.62
C PRO A 9 -21.51 13.22 -16.81
N ILE A 10 -20.90 12.84 -17.94
CA ILE A 10 -20.44 11.45 -18.17
C ILE A 10 -19.31 11.09 -17.20
N GLY A 11 -18.33 11.99 -17.01
CA GLY A 11 -17.29 11.80 -16.02
C GLY A 11 -17.85 11.68 -14.60
N PHE A 12 -18.85 12.49 -14.25
CA PHE A 12 -19.52 12.39 -12.96
C PHE A 12 -20.26 11.06 -12.77
N LEU A 13 -20.93 10.55 -13.82
CA LEU A 13 -21.60 9.25 -13.79
C LEU A 13 -20.61 8.09 -13.60
N ILE A 14 -19.46 8.13 -14.27
CA ILE A 14 -18.41 7.10 -14.10
C ILE A 14 -17.85 7.13 -12.68
N VAL A 15 -17.52 8.32 -12.15
CA VAL A 15 -17.05 8.47 -10.77
C VAL A 15 -18.10 7.98 -9.77
N LEU A 16 -19.37 8.33 -9.99
CA LEU A 16 -20.48 7.87 -9.14
C LEU A 16 -20.64 6.34 -9.21
N ALA A 17 -20.50 5.75 -10.39
CA ALA A 17 -20.57 4.30 -10.57
C ALA A 17 -19.40 3.56 -9.88
N MET A 18 -18.18 4.12 -9.91
CA MET A 18 -17.03 3.54 -9.20
C MET A 18 -17.11 3.73 -7.68
N LEU A 19 -17.72 4.84 -7.23
CA LEU A 19 -17.94 5.10 -5.80
C LEU A 19 -19.15 4.36 -5.23
N ALA A 20 -20.12 3.97 -6.07
CA ALA A 20 -21.33 3.26 -5.66
C ALA A 20 -21.07 2.03 -4.76
N PRO A 21 -20.15 1.10 -5.07
CA PRO A 21 -19.88 -0.05 -4.20
C PRO A 21 -19.27 0.36 -2.85
N ILE A 22 -18.37 1.36 -2.83
CA ILE A 22 -17.72 1.84 -1.61
C ILE A 22 -18.75 2.52 -0.69
N LEU A 23 -19.59 3.38 -1.27
CA LEU A 23 -20.68 4.05 -0.57
C LEU A 23 -21.74 3.05 -0.10
N GLY A 24 -22.01 2.00 -0.88
CA GLY A 24 -22.91 0.91 -0.50
C GLY A 24 -22.42 0.18 0.75
N ILE A 25 -21.14 -0.19 0.80
CA ILE A 25 -20.53 -0.82 1.98
C ILE A 25 -20.57 0.15 3.18
N ALA A 26 -20.18 1.41 2.99
CA ALA A 26 -20.21 2.41 4.06
C ALA A 26 -21.64 2.64 4.61
N TRP A 27 -22.64 2.69 3.72
CA TRP A 27 -24.05 2.82 4.10
C TRP A 27 -24.55 1.61 4.89
N LEU A 28 -24.21 0.39 4.44
CA LEU A 28 -24.54 -0.85 5.13
C LEU A 28 -23.96 -0.92 6.56
N THR A 29 -22.85 -0.22 6.83
CA THR A 29 -22.26 -0.18 8.18
C THR A 29 -22.90 0.82 9.15
N VAL A 30 -23.67 1.80 8.65
CA VAL A 30 -24.26 2.89 9.46
C VAL A 30 -25.80 2.85 9.46
N ALA A 31 -26.41 2.20 8.46
CA ALA A 31 -27.87 2.14 8.32
C ALA A 31 -28.55 1.42 9.51
N PRO A 32 -29.77 1.85 9.90
CA PRO A 32 -30.53 1.21 10.98
C PRO A 32 -30.80 -0.28 10.69
N SER A 33 -30.93 -1.08 11.76
CA SER A 33 -31.15 -2.53 11.75
C SER A 33 -32.43 -3.00 11.04
N GLU A 34 -33.25 -2.09 10.51
CA GLU A 34 -34.44 -2.40 9.71
C GLU A 34 -34.11 -2.71 8.23
N ILE A 35 -32.95 -2.24 7.74
CA ILE A 35 -32.45 -2.49 6.37
C ILE A 35 -31.34 -3.55 6.37
N SER A 36 -30.69 -3.74 7.52
CA SER A 36 -29.63 -4.72 7.70
C SER A 36 -30.27 -6.06 8.05
N ASP A 37 -30.36 -6.96 7.07
CA ASP A 37 -30.75 -8.35 7.30
C ASP A 37 -29.94 -8.92 8.49
N SER A 38 -30.56 -9.71 9.36
CA SER A 38 -29.97 -10.28 10.60
C SER A 38 -28.64 -11.05 10.40
N THR A 39 -28.23 -11.27 9.15
CA THR A 39 -26.94 -11.83 8.74
C THR A 39 -25.77 -10.84 8.90
N ASN A 40 -26.00 -9.53 8.83
CA ASN A 40 -24.96 -8.50 8.86
C ASN A 40 -24.45 -8.12 10.26
N ASP A 41 -25.25 -8.35 11.31
CA ASP A 41 -24.86 -8.05 12.71
C ASP A 41 -23.61 -8.86 13.11
N GLY A 42 -23.46 -10.08 12.57
CA GLY A 42 -22.28 -10.91 12.77
C GLY A 42 -21.06 -10.45 11.96
N LEU A 43 -21.25 -9.86 10.78
CA LEU A 43 -20.15 -9.44 9.89
C LEU A 43 -19.36 -8.27 10.46
N MET A 44 -20.03 -7.24 10.99
CA MET A 44 -19.33 -6.10 11.61
C MET A 44 -18.53 -6.56 12.85
N SER A 45 -19.14 -7.39 13.69
CA SER A 45 -18.48 -7.99 14.85
C SER A 45 -17.28 -8.86 14.43
N PHE A 46 -17.44 -9.69 13.40
CA PHE A 46 -16.37 -10.54 12.86
C PHE A 46 -15.21 -9.72 12.26
N LEU A 47 -15.51 -8.65 11.51
CA LEU A 47 -14.48 -7.75 10.97
C LEU A 47 -13.71 -7.04 12.08
N MET A 48 -14.41 -6.51 13.10
CA MET A 48 -13.80 -5.81 14.23
C MET A 48 -12.98 -6.73 15.14
N THR A 49 -13.38 -7.99 15.31
CA THR A 49 -12.72 -8.92 16.23
C THR A 49 -11.65 -9.78 15.58
N THR A 50 -11.78 -10.08 14.29
CA THR A 50 -10.92 -11.07 13.61
C THR A 50 -10.03 -10.40 12.58
N VAL A 51 -10.60 -9.63 11.67
CA VAL A 51 -9.88 -9.18 10.46
C VAL A 51 -9.07 -7.91 10.70
N LEU A 52 -9.69 -6.88 11.28
CA LEU A 52 -9.06 -5.59 11.59
C LEU A 52 -7.84 -5.73 12.53
N PRO A 53 -7.96 -6.35 13.72
CA PRO A 53 -6.84 -6.47 14.64
C PRO A 53 -5.73 -7.36 14.10
N TYR A 54 -6.08 -8.44 13.39
CA TYR A 54 -5.10 -9.32 12.76
C TYR A 54 -4.32 -8.61 11.66
N GLN A 55 -5.01 -7.98 10.70
CA GLN A 55 -4.33 -7.26 9.61
C GLN A 55 -3.52 -6.07 10.11
N PHE A 56 -4.01 -5.37 11.15
CA PHE A 56 -3.27 -4.31 11.80
C PHE A 56 -1.97 -4.83 12.41
N GLY A 57 -2.04 -5.94 13.15
CA GLY A 57 -0.86 -6.59 13.72
C GLY A 57 0.15 -7.05 12.67
N GLN A 58 -0.32 -7.65 11.57
CA GLN A 58 0.55 -8.05 10.46
C GLN A 58 1.23 -6.86 9.79
N THR A 59 0.47 -5.80 9.51
CA THR A 59 1.00 -4.57 8.91
C THR A 59 2.05 -3.92 9.82
N LEU A 60 1.76 -3.84 11.11
CA LEU A 60 2.69 -3.28 12.10
C LEU A 60 3.96 -4.13 12.20
N GLY A 61 3.82 -5.46 12.21
CA GLY A 61 4.96 -6.38 12.21
C GLY A 61 5.85 -6.22 10.99
N LEU A 62 5.26 -6.13 9.80
CA LEU A 62 5.99 -5.88 8.56
C LEU A 62 6.68 -4.52 8.56
N MET A 63 5.99 -3.46 9.00
CA MET A 63 6.56 -2.11 9.10
C MET A 63 7.75 -2.08 10.05
N LEU A 64 7.65 -2.69 11.22
CA LEU A 64 8.75 -2.77 12.19
C LEU A 64 9.93 -3.58 11.63
N GLY A 65 9.66 -4.73 10.99
CA GLY A 65 10.70 -5.51 10.33
C GLY A 65 11.45 -4.69 9.27
N VAL A 66 10.72 -4.07 8.35
CA VAL A 66 11.29 -3.22 7.30
C VAL A 66 12.08 -2.05 7.90
N ALA A 67 11.55 -1.40 8.94
CA ALA A 67 12.23 -0.29 9.61
C ALA A 67 13.58 -0.72 10.21
N VAL A 68 13.62 -1.85 10.92
CA VAL A 68 14.85 -2.39 11.50
C VAL A 68 15.88 -2.71 10.41
N PHE A 69 15.50 -3.45 9.37
CA PHE A 69 16.42 -3.77 8.26
C PHE A 69 16.92 -2.52 7.54
N THR A 70 16.04 -1.55 7.32
CA THR A 70 16.37 -0.28 6.65
C THR A 70 17.35 0.54 7.49
N ILE A 71 17.16 0.62 8.80
CA ILE A 71 18.08 1.35 9.69
C ILE A 71 19.44 0.66 9.71
N LEU A 72 19.46 -0.67 9.90
CA LEU A 72 20.70 -1.44 10.01
C LEU A 72 21.54 -1.42 8.72
N ALA A 73 20.91 -1.44 7.54
CA ALA A 73 21.64 -1.41 6.27
C ALA A 73 21.84 0.02 5.73
N GLY A 74 20.83 0.88 5.86
CA GLY A 74 20.80 2.23 5.29
C GLY A 74 21.63 3.25 6.06
N VAL A 75 21.57 3.25 7.40
CA VAL A 75 22.30 4.25 8.20
C VAL A 75 23.82 4.07 8.08
N PRO A 76 24.40 2.86 8.20
CA PRO A 76 25.84 2.69 8.03
C PRO A 76 26.31 2.99 6.61
N SER A 77 25.56 2.58 5.58
CA SER A 77 25.93 2.85 4.18
C SER A 77 25.94 4.35 3.88
N ALA A 78 24.95 5.11 4.38
CA ALA A 78 24.92 6.56 4.28
C ALA A 78 26.08 7.22 5.05
N TRP A 79 26.38 6.72 6.25
CA TRP A 79 27.50 7.21 7.05
C TRP A 79 28.85 7.02 6.34
N PHE A 80 29.11 5.82 5.81
CA PHE A 80 30.36 5.51 5.11
C PHE A 80 30.59 6.40 3.89
N VAL A 81 29.57 6.59 3.06
CA VAL A 81 29.67 7.40 1.83
C VAL A 81 29.83 8.90 2.11
N THR A 82 29.45 9.36 3.31
CA THR A 82 29.53 10.77 3.72
C THR A 82 30.86 11.09 4.40
N PHE A 83 31.35 10.22 5.29
CA PHE A 83 32.52 10.49 6.12
C PHE A 83 33.82 9.85 5.62
N PHE A 84 33.77 8.85 4.74
CA PHE A 84 34.97 8.18 4.23
C PHE A 84 35.09 8.31 2.70
N ASP A 85 36.27 8.72 2.23
CA ASP A 85 36.61 8.72 0.81
C ASP A 85 37.31 7.39 0.44
N PHE A 86 36.51 6.42 0.01
CA PHE A 86 36.99 5.13 -0.50
C PHE A 86 36.83 5.06 -2.03
N PRO A 87 37.68 4.30 -2.75
CA PRO A 87 37.71 4.30 -4.22
C PRO A 87 36.39 3.87 -4.89
N GLY A 88 35.49 3.19 -4.18
CA GLY A 88 34.16 2.76 -4.66
C GLY A 88 33.00 3.72 -4.37
N ARG A 89 33.24 4.88 -3.76
CA ARG A 89 32.20 5.80 -3.26
C ARG A 89 31.19 6.21 -4.33
N ARG A 90 31.67 6.53 -5.53
CA ARG A 90 30.82 6.98 -6.66
C ARG A 90 29.83 5.89 -7.10
N HIS A 91 30.25 4.62 -7.08
CA HIS A 91 29.36 3.51 -7.42
C HIS A 91 28.29 3.32 -6.34
N LEU A 92 28.66 3.36 -5.05
CA LEU A 92 27.71 3.22 -3.95
C LEU A 92 26.66 4.35 -3.95
N GLN A 93 27.08 5.59 -4.18
CA GLN A 93 26.17 6.74 -4.32
C GLN A 93 25.13 6.53 -5.41
N TRP A 94 25.55 5.99 -6.55
CA TRP A 94 24.65 5.73 -7.67
C TRP A 94 23.71 4.55 -7.38
N LEU A 95 24.23 3.48 -6.77
CA LEU A 95 23.45 2.31 -6.37
C LEU A 95 22.40 2.62 -5.31
N LEU A 96 22.66 3.55 -4.40
CA LEU A 96 21.69 4.02 -3.39
C LEU A 96 20.51 4.79 -4.02
N LEU A 97 20.72 5.44 -5.16
CA LEU A 97 19.67 6.15 -5.89
C LEU A 97 18.84 5.21 -6.79
N LEU A 98 19.43 4.11 -7.24
CA LEU A 98 18.78 3.13 -8.11
C LEU A 98 17.46 2.56 -7.55
N PRO A 99 17.37 2.06 -6.30
CA PRO A 99 16.12 1.52 -5.77
C PRO A 99 15.02 2.58 -5.64
N LEU A 100 15.36 3.86 -5.53
CA LEU A 100 14.38 4.95 -5.46
C LEU A 100 13.74 5.22 -6.84
N ALA A 101 14.48 4.97 -7.93
CA ALA A 101 13.98 5.17 -9.29
C ALA A 101 13.14 3.98 -9.80
N MET A 102 13.22 2.82 -9.14
CA MET A 102 12.51 1.61 -9.54
C MET A 102 11.02 1.68 -9.14
N PRO A 103 10.09 1.36 -10.06
CA PRO A 103 8.69 1.17 -9.71
C PRO A 103 8.54 0.04 -8.70
N THR A 104 7.78 0.28 -7.62
CA THR A 104 7.58 -0.67 -6.53
C THR A 104 7.01 -2.01 -6.99
N TYR A 105 6.10 -1.98 -7.97
CA TYR A 105 5.54 -3.18 -8.60
C TYR A 105 6.64 -4.07 -9.18
N ILE A 106 7.55 -3.51 -10.00
CA ILE A 106 8.63 -4.29 -10.65
C ILE A 106 9.54 -4.93 -9.61
N ALA A 107 9.92 -4.17 -8.57
CA ALA A 107 10.74 -4.69 -7.49
C ALA A 107 10.08 -5.89 -6.80
N ALA A 108 8.77 -5.84 -6.54
CA ALA A 108 8.03 -6.94 -5.93
C ALA A 108 8.07 -8.21 -6.78
N TYR A 109 7.89 -8.12 -8.11
CA TYR A 109 8.00 -9.30 -8.99
C TYR A 109 9.40 -9.89 -9.00
N VAL A 110 10.43 -9.06 -9.09
CA VAL A 110 11.81 -9.55 -9.09
C VAL A 110 12.14 -10.26 -7.79
N PHE A 111 11.71 -9.73 -6.65
CA PHE A 111 11.87 -10.41 -5.36
C PHE A 111 11.06 -11.71 -5.29
N ALA A 112 9.80 -11.70 -5.74
CA ALA A 112 8.98 -12.90 -5.78
C ALA A 112 9.66 -13.98 -6.64
N GLU A 113 10.10 -13.67 -7.85
CA GLU A 113 10.81 -14.62 -8.72
C GLU A 113 12.15 -15.09 -8.14
N PHE A 114 12.91 -14.21 -7.48
CA PHE A 114 14.20 -14.58 -6.88
C PHE A 114 14.03 -15.52 -5.69
N LEU A 115 13.02 -15.28 -4.84
CA LEU A 115 12.73 -16.13 -3.68
C LEU A 115 11.96 -17.40 -4.06
N ASP A 116 11.07 -17.35 -5.05
CA ASP A 116 10.30 -18.50 -5.54
C ASP A 116 11.19 -19.53 -6.24
N LYS A 117 12.24 -19.09 -6.95
CA LYS A 117 13.24 -20.00 -7.54
C LYS A 117 14.22 -20.62 -6.54
N ALA A 118 14.22 -20.17 -5.29
CA ALA A 118 15.05 -20.73 -4.22
C ALA A 118 14.34 -21.85 -3.42
N GLY A 119 13.11 -22.23 -3.83
CA GLY A 119 12.34 -23.38 -3.32
C GLY A 119 12.17 -24.47 -4.37
#